data_AF-A0A1C3NHD0-F1
#
_entry.id   AF-A0A1C3NHD0-F1
#
_cell.length_a   1.000
_cell.length_b   1.000
_cell.length_c   1.000
_cell.angle_alpha   90.00
_cell.angle_beta   90.00
_cell.angle_gamma   90.00
#
_symmetry.space_group_name_H-M   'P 1'
#
loop_
_entity.id
_entity.type
_entity.pdbx_description
1 polymer ?
#
loop_
_entity_poly.entity_id
_entity_poly.type
_entity_poly.pdbx_seq_one_letter_code
_entity_poly.pdbx_strand_id
1 'polypeptide(L)'
;MRSVLFAALGAAMLCGPASAASTASRFVQDPYPSTYRALASGPVLIQHATVLTGTGQRLDDADVLLRDGKVAAVGKALEAPADARRIDGTGKWVTPGIIDVHSHLGVYPSPGVSAHSDGNEMTAPVTPNVWAEHSIWPQDPGFGTALAGGITSLQILPGSANLIGGRGVTLKNVASTTYQGMKFPGAPWGLKMACGENPKRVYGQKGGPGTRMGNVAGYRAAFIDAAEYLQKNAPKRRQPRSAIGGAAAATTTAAAMPAASVT
;
A
#
# COMPACT_ATOMS: atom_id res chain seq x y z
N MET A 1 -71.59 0.20 -28.73
CA MET A 1 -70.78 1.42 -28.96
C MET A 1 -69.47 1.28 -28.21
N ARG A 2 -68.35 1.49 -28.91
CA ARG A 2 -66.98 1.28 -28.43
C ARG A 2 -66.59 2.37 -27.42
N SER A 3 -66.15 2.00 -26.23
CA SER A 3 -65.48 2.91 -25.29
C SER A 3 -64.03 2.48 -25.15
N VAL A 4 -63.13 3.31 -25.67
CA VAL A 4 -61.67 3.15 -25.60
C VAL A 4 -61.20 3.73 -24.27
N LEU A 5 -60.60 2.91 -23.42
CA LEU A 5 -59.96 3.33 -22.17
C LEU A 5 -58.50 3.69 -22.47
N PHE A 6 -58.15 4.97 -22.38
CA PHE A 6 -56.77 5.44 -22.40
C PHE A 6 -56.15 5.23 -21.02
N ALA A 7 -55.18 4.32 -20.90
CA ALA A 7 -54.32 4.21 -19.72
C ALA A 7 -53.09 5.10 -19.92
N ALA A 8 -52.99 6.19 -19.15
CA ALA A 8 -51.80 7.03 -19.10
C ALA A 8 -50.71 6.33 -18.25
N LEU A 9 -49.61 5.92 -18.89
CA LEU A 9 -48.43 5.40 -18.21
C LEU A 9 -47.59 6.59 -17.73
N GLY A 10 -47.65 6.91 -16.43
CA GLY A 10 -46.76 7.87 -15.79
C GLY A 10 -45.37 7.27 -15.62
N ALA A 11 -44.37 7.80 -16.32
CA ALA A 11 -42.97 7.45 -16.12
C ALA A 11 -42.44 8.13 -14.84
N ALA A 12 -42.39 7.38 -13.74
CA ALA A 12 -41.70 7.80 -12.53
C ALA A 12 -40.18 7.67 -12.76
N MET A 13 -39.49 8.78 -13.03
CA MET A 13 -38.03 8.85 -12.99
C MET A 13 -37.58 8.69 -11.53
N LEU A 14 -37.16 7.48 -11.18
CA LEU A 14 -36.43 7.20 -9.94
C LEU A 14 -35.05 7.85 -10.03
N CYS A 15 -34.93 9.06 -9.48
CA CYS A 15 -33.66 9.72 -9.26
C CYS A 15 -32.91 8.93 -8.16
N GLY A 16 -32.01 8.03 -8.56
CA GLY A 16 -31.10 7.37 -7.63
C GLY A 16 -30.22 8.41 -6.91
N PRO A 17 -29.79 8.13 -5.66
CA PRO A 17 -28.97 9.07 -4.93
C PRO A 17 -27.66 9.30 -5.69
N ALA A 18 -27.34 10.56 -5.95
CA ALA A 18 -26.07 10.95 -6.53
C ALA A 18 -24.94 10.47 -5.60
N SER A 19 -24.11 9.57 -6.10
CA SER A 19 -22.91 9.11 -5.40
C SER A 19 -22.07 10.34 -5.02
N ALA A 20 -21.91 10.57 -3.71
CA ALA A 20 -21.06 11.63 -3.22
C ALA A 20 -19.63 11.40 -3.75
N ALA A 21 -19.16 12.30 -4.60
CA ALA A 21 -17.82 12.23 -5.15
C ALA A 21 -16.80 12.19 -4.00
N SER A 22 -16.02 11.10 -3.97
CA SER A 22 -14.94 10.89 -3.00
C SER A 22 -13.99 12.08 -2.98
N THR A 23 -13.75 12.64 -1.79
CA THR A 23 -12.74 13.67 -1.51
C THR A 23 -11.32 13.12 -1.50
N ALA A 24 -11.13 11.81 -1.74
CA ALA A 24 -9.80 11.23 -1.83
C ALA A 24 -9.07 11.79 -3.05
N SER A 25 -7.82 12.24 -2.84
CA SER A 25 -6.91 12.60 -3.92
C SER A 25 -6.86 11.48 -4.96
N ARG A 26 -6.96 11.84 -6.25
CA ARG A 26 -6.82 10.87 -7.37
C ARG A 26 -5.51 10.08 -7.33
N PHE A 27 -4.50 10.59 -6.63
CA PHE A 27 -3.20 9.95 -6.44
C PHE A 27 -3.21 8.84 -5.37
N VAL A 28 -4.33 8.61 -4.69
CA VAL A 28 -4.52 7.62 -3.62
C VAL A 28 -5.36 6.43 -4.08
N GLN A 29 -5.90 6.47 -5.31
CA GLN A 29 -6.59 5.30 -5.87
C GLN A 29 -5.57 4.18 -6.08
N ASP A 30 -5.88 2.96 -5.63
CA ASP A 30 -5.09 1.76 -5.88
C ASP A 30 -5.55 1.15 -7.22
N PRO A 31 -4.84 1.38 -8.34
CA PRO A 31 -5.26 0.88 -9.64
C PRO A 31 -5.11 -0.65 -9.76
N TYR A 32 -4.31 -1.27 -8.90
CA TYR A 32 -4.08 -2.72 -8.87
C TYR A 32 -4.43 -3.27 -7.49
N PRO A 33 -5.72 -3.26 -7.11
CA PRO A 33 -6.13 -3.62 -5.77
C PRO A 33 -5.78 -5.07 -5.45
N SER A 34 -5.67 -5.36 -4.15
CA SER A 34 -5.54 -6.73 -3.67
C SER A 34 -6.73 -7.59 -4.12
N THR A 35 -6.42 -8.76 -4.66
CA THR A 35 -7.39 -9.84 -4.92
C THR A 35 -7.27 -10.96 -3.90
N TYR A 36 -6.41 -10.79 -2.88
CA TYR A 36 -6.23 -11.76 -1.81
C TYR A 36 -7.56 -12.09 -1.13
N ARG A 37 -7.73 -13.39 -0.85
CA ARG A 37 -8.80 -13.93 -0.04
C ARG A 37 -8.16 -14.88 0.98
N ALA A 38 -8.58 -14.77 2.23
CA ALA A 38 -8.17 -15.73 3.24
C ALA A 38 -8.65 -17.12 2.83
N LEU A 39 -7.77 -18.13 2.95
CA LEU A 39 -8.14 -19.50 2.70
C LEU A 39 -9.17 -19.93 3.74
N ALA A 40 -10.27 -20.57 3.29
CA ALA A 40 -11.25 -21.14 4.20
C ALA A 40 -10.57 -22.23 5.04
N SER A 41 -10.70 -22.13 6.36
CA SER A 41 -10.16 -23.10 7.31
C SER A 41 -11.21 -23.40 8.37
N GLY A 42 -11.51 -24.69 8.59
CA GLY A 42 -12.30 -25.11 9.74
C GLY A 42 -11.63 -24.75 11.07
N PRO A 43 -12.34 -24.87 12.20
CA PRO A 43 -11.77 -24.59 13.51
C PRO A 43 -10.54 -25.47 13.79
N VAL A 44 -9.49 -24.89 14.36
CA VAL A 44 -8.29 -25.62 14.78
C VAL A 44 -7.98 -25.28 16.23
N LEU A 45 -7.83 -26.29 17.07
CA LEU A 45 -7.38 -26.12 18.46
C LEU A 45 -5.99 -26.74 18.59
N ILE A 46 -4.98 -25.92 18.83
CA ILE A 46 -3.64 -26.38 19.24
C ILE A 46 -3.64 -26.44 20.76
N GLN A 47 -3.28 -27.58 21.35
CA GLN A 47 -3.35 -27.79 22.81
C GLN A 47 -1.96 -28.00 23.42
N HIS A 48 -1.79 -27.65 24.70
CA HIS A 48 -0.57 -27.97 25.47
C HIS A 48 0.75 -27.41 24.91
N ALA A 49 0.68 -26.32 24.13
CA ALA A 49 1.85 -25.70 23.54
C ALA A 49 2.55 -24.73 24.50
N THR A 50 3.83 -24.45 24.23
CA THR A 50 4.46 -23.20 24.71
C THR A 50 4.13 -22.09 23.73
N VAL A 51 3.35 -21.09 24.17
CA VAL A 51 2.87 -20.00 23.31
C VAL A 51 3.62 -18.71 23.60
N LEU A 52 4.24 -18.13 22.57
CA LEU A 52 4.70 -16.75 22.59
C LEU A 52 3.63 -15.88 21.94
N THR A 53 3.18 -14.84 22.64
CA THR A 53 2.09 -13.96 22.18
C THR A 53 2.56 -12.89 21.19
N GLY A 54 3.86 -12.61 21.16
CA GLY A 54 4.45 -11.48 20.43
C GLY A 54 4.39 -10.15 21.19
N THR A 55 3.77 -10.09 22.37
CA THR A 55 3.71 -8.87 23.22
C THR A 55 4.70 -8.92 24.39
N GLY A 56 5.63 -9.88 24.37
CA GLY A 56 6.56 -10.16 25.46
C GLY A 56 6.08 -11.22 26.45
N GLN A 57 4.83 -11.68 26.34
CA GLN A 57 4.29 -12.75 27.20
C GLN A 57 4.54 -14.14 26.62
N ARG A 58 4.99 -15.05 27.49
CA ARG A 58 5.05 -16.50 27.29
C ARG A 58 3.98 -17.19 28.13
N LEU A 59 3.30 -18.17 27.56
CA LEU A 59 2.35 -19.04 28.24
C LEU A 59 2.80 -20.49 28.10
N ASP A 60 2.97 -21.18 29.22
CA ASP A 60 3.32 -22.60 29.25
C ASP A 60 2.05 -23.45 29.43
N ASP A 61 2.00 -24.56 28.69
CA ASP A 61 0.85 -25.47 28.65
C ASP A 61 -0.45 -24.71 28.35
N ALA A 62 -0.46 -24.09 27.17
CA ALA A 62 -1.54 -23.24 26.69
C ALA A 62 -2.09 -23.74 25.36
N ASP A 63 -3.37 -23.43 25.16
CA ASP A 63 -4.15 -23.76 23.98
C ASP A 63 -4.34 -22.50 23.12
N VAL A 64 -4.41 -22.70 21.80
CA VAL A 64 -4.70 -21.66 20.81
C VAL A 64 -5.84 -22.14 19.91
N LEU A 65 -6.97 -21.45 19.97
CA LEU A 65 -8.13 -21.71 19.11
C LEU A 65 -8.13 -20.76 17.91
N LEU A 66 -8.10 -21.32 16.72
CA LEU A 66 -8.23 -20.63 15.44
C LEU A 66 -9.62 -20.89 14.84
N ARG A 67 -10.30 -19.82 14.42
CA ARG A 67 -11.62 -19.88 13.75
C ARG A 67 -11.71 -18.81 12.67
N ASP A 68 -12.26 -19.16 11.51
CA ASP A 68 -12.49 -18.22 10.40
C ASP A 68 -11.23 -17.42 10.00
N GLY A 69 -10.08 -18.10 10.00
CA GLY A 69 -8.78 -17.50 9.67
C GLY A 69 -8.23 -16.52 10.72
N LYS A 70 -8.78 -16.52 11.94
CA LYS A 70 -8.39 -15.63 13.05
C LYS A 70 -8.09 -16.43 14.32
N VAL A 71 -7.32 -15.82 15.22
CA VAL A 71 -7.18 -16.30 16.60
C VAL A 71 -8.46 -15.93 17.35
N ALA A 72 -9.21 -16.94 17.79
CA ALA A 72 -10.44 -16.77 18.55
C ALA A 72 -10.18 -16.69 20.06
N ALA A 73 -9.23 -17.49 20.57
CA ALA A 73 -8.83 -17.49 21.97
C ALA A 73 -7.42 -18.05 22.15
N VAL A 74 -6.73 -17.60 23.21
CA VAL A 74 -5.48 -18.14 23.73
C VAL A 74 -5.63 -18.26 25.24
N GLY A 75 -5.34 -19.43 25.82
CA GLY A 75 -5.59 -19.67 27.24
C GLY A 75 -5.27 -21.09 27.66
N LYS A 76 -5.88 -21.58 28.74
CA LYS A 76 -5.74 -22.98 29.18
C LYS A 76 -7.09 -23.69 29.06
N ALA A 77 -7.06 -24.99 28.75
CA ALA A 77 -8.23 -25.86 28.68
C ALA A 77 -9.37 -25.21 27.87
N LEU A 78 -9.05 -24.73 26.67
CA LEU A 78 -10.02 -24.05 25.82
C LEU A 78 -11.02 -25.05 25.25
N GLU A 79 -12.30 -24.73 25.38
CA GLU A 79 -13.37 -25.42 24.67
C GLU A 79 -13.32 -25.07 23.17
N ALA A 80 -13.54 -26.08 22.33
CA ALA A 80 -13.60 -25.92 20.89
C ALA A 80 -14.81 -26.66 20.31
N PRO A 81 -15.36 -26.20 19.17
CA PRO A 81 -16.41 -26.91 18.45
C PRO A 81 -16.06 -28.39 18.22
N ALA A 82 -17.08 -29.25 18.14
CA ALA A 82 -16.88 -30.69 17.98
C ALA A 82 -16.15 -31.06 16.67
N ASP A 83 -16.29 -30.24 15.63
CA ASP A 83 -15.63 -30.36 14.33
C ASP A 83 -14.22 -29.75 14.29
N ALA A 84 -13.72 -29.22 15.41
CA ALA A 84 -12.39 -28.63 15.47
C ALA A 84 -11.30 -29.68 15.29
N ARG A 85 -10.37 -29.41 14.36
CA ARG A 85 -9.13 -30.17 14.25
C ARG A 85 -8.27 -29.92 15.49
N ARG A 86 -8.02 -30.96 16.26
CA ARG A 86 -7.16 -30.90 17.46
C ARG A 86 -5.71 -31.24 17.09
N ILE A 87 -4.77 -30.45 17.58
CA ILE A 87 -3.33 -30.60 17.37
C ILE A 87 -2.67 -30.63 18.74
N ASP A 88 -1.94 -31.71 19.04
CA ASP A 88 -1.12 -31.78 20.25
C ASP A 88 0.18 -30.98 20.07
N GLY A 89 0.29 -29.92 20.87
CA GLY A 89 1.41 -28.99 20.95
C GLY A 89 2.43 -29.33 22.04
N THR A 90 2.31 -30.48 22.73
CA THR A 90 3.23 -30.89 23.79
C THR A 90 4.69 -30.86 23.31
N GLY A 91 5.54 -30.12 24.01
CA GLY A 91 6.96 -29.92 23.65
C GLY A 91 7.19 -29.05 22.41
N LYS A 92 6.15 -28.43 21.85
CA LYS A 92 6.20 -27.56 20.67
C LYS A 92 5.95 -26.10 21.05
N TRP A 93 6.30 -25.23 20.10
CA TRP A 93 6.16 -23.78 20.23
C TRP A 93 5.13 -23.25 19.23
N VAL A 94 4.31 -22.32 19.68
CA VAL A 94 3.43 -21.52 18.82
C VAL A 94 3.83 -20.06 18.97
N THR A 95 4.10 -19.41 17.85
CA THR A 95 4.46 -17.99 17.78
C THR A 95 3.57 -17.27 16.77
N PRO A 96 3.49 -15.92 16.80
CA PRO A 96 2.97 -15.19 15.66
C PRO A 96 3.84 -15.45 14.44
N GLY A 97 3.23 -15.37 13.26
CA GLY A 97 3.99 -15.37 12.02
C GLY A 97 4.92 -14.15 11.96
N ILE A 98 6.14 -14.34 11.47
CA ILE A 98 7.15 -13.29 11.35
C ILE A 98 6.72 -12.32 10.24
N ILE A 99 6.97 -11.03 10.48
CA ILE A 99 6.79 -9.94 9.52
C ILE A 99 8.17 -9.45 9.09
N ASP A 100 8.50 -9.62 7.82
CA ASP A 100 9.73 -9.09 7.24
C ASP A 100 9.47 -7.71 6.63
N VAL A 101 9.99 -6.66 7.26
CA VAL A 101 9.76 -5.27 6.83
C VAL A 101 10.74 -4.79 5.75
N HIS A 102 11.69 -5.61 5.32
CA HIS A 102 12.61 -5.27 4.24
C HIS A 102 13.03 -6.54 3.51
N SER A 103 12.23 -6.90 2.51
CA SER A 103 12.50 -8.05 1.65
C SER A 103 12.70 -7.63 0.19
N HIS A 104 13.36 -8.52 -0.54
CA HIS A 104 13.55 -8.44 -1.99
C HIS A 104 13.05 -9.69 -2.73
N LEU A 105 12.33 -10.58 -2.04
CA LEU A 105 11.72 -11.75 -2.68
C LEU A 105 10.76 -11.33 -3.80
N GLY A 106 10.71 -12.13 -4.86
CA GLY A 106 9.95 -11.87 -6.08
C GLY A 106 10.59 -10.85 -7.02
N VAL A 107 11.36 -9.88 -6.54
CA VAL A 107 12.10 -8.89 -7.38
C VAL A 107 13.59 -9.23 -7.54
N TYR A 108 14.11 -10.07 -6.64
CA TYR A 108 15.39 -10.77 -6.72
C TYR A 108 15.18 -12.20 -6.23
N PRO A 109 14.84 -13.15 -7.11
CA PRO A 109 14.43 -14.48 -6.68
C PRO A 109 15.58 -15.32 -6.13
N SER A 110 15.20 -16.40 -5.44
CA SER A 110 16.12 -17.41 -4.94
C SER A 110 15.72 -18.80 -5.47
N PRO A 111 16.56 -19.47 -6.29
CA PRO A 111 17.87 -19.02 -6.77
C PRO A 111 17.77 -17.83 -7.73
N GLY A 112 18.84 -17.03 -7.77
CA GLY A 112 18.91 -15.85 -8.64
C GLY A 112 18.91 -16.22 -10.11
N VAL A 113 18.05 -15.57 -10.90
CA VAL A 113 18.01 -15.68 -12.36
C VAL A 113 17.99 -14.30 -12.98
N SER A 114 18.80 -14.08 -14.02
CA SER A 114 18.97 -12.75 -14.63
C SER A 114 17.67 -12.17 -15.19
N ALA A 115 16.78 -13.03 -15.69
CA ALA A 115 15.48 -12.66 -16.24
C ALA A 115 14.49 -12.09 -15.21
N HIS A 116 14.77 -12.24 -13.91
CA HIS A 116 13.96 -11.72 -12.81
C HIS A 116 14.79 -10.87 -11.84
N SER A 117 15.87 -10.27 -12.32
CA SER A 117 16.76 -9.39 -11.55
C SER A 117 16.21 -7.94 -11.52
N ASP A 118 14.92 -7.79 -11.23
CA ASP A 118 14.13 -6.57 -11.46
C ASP A 118 14.04 -5.64 -10.23
N GLY A 119 14.86 -5.87 -9.20
CA GLY A 119 14.78 -5.10 -7.96
C GLY A 119 15.37 -3.69 -7.99
N ASN A 120 16.15 -3.27 -9.01
CA ASN A 120 16.67 -1.90 -9.10
C ASN A 120 16.52 -1.32 -10.51
N GLU A 121 15.74 -0.23 -10.64
CA GLU A 121 15.62 0.54 -11.88
C GLU A 121 16.82 1.49 -12.04
N MET A 122 17.95 0.98 -12.52
CA MET A 122 19.23 1.72 -12.51
C MET A 122 19.43 2.71 -13.68
N THR A 123 18.35 3.23 -14.24
CA THR A 123 18.37 4.20 -15.34
C THR A 123 18.51 5.65 -14.86
N ALA A 124 18.11 5.94 -13.62
CA ALA A 124 18.29 7.23 -12.98
C ALA A 124 18.37 7.09 -11.45
N PRO A 125 19.08 7.99 -10.74
CA PRO A 125 19.21 7.89 -9.27
C PRO A 125 17.90 8.14 -8.51
N VAL A 126 16.90 8.77 -9.14
CA VAL A 126 15.60 9.11 -8.53
C VAL A 126 14.48 8.57 -9.42
N THR A 127 13.84 7.47 -9.01
CA THR A 127 12.80 6.76 -9.75
C THR A 127 11.53 6.53 -8.90
N PRO A 128 10.92 7.58 -8.30
CA PRO A 128 9.73 7.41 -7.44
C PRO A 128 8.51 6.85 -8.17
N ASN A 129 8.50 6.91 -9.50
CA ASN A 129 7.42 6.47 -10.37
C ASN A 129 7.35 4.96 -10.59
N VAL A 130 8.41 4.20 -10.29
CA VAL A 130 8.42 2.73 -10.48
C VAL A 130 7.95 1.99 -9.23
N TRP A 131 7.28 0.85 -9.42
CA TRP A 131 6.61 0.12 -8.34
C TRP A 131 7.15 -1.30 -8.29
N ALA A 132 7.64 -1.74 -7.13
CA ALA A 132 8.14 -3.09 -6.94
C ALA A 132 7.08 -4.15 -7.24
N GLU A 133 5.78 -3.83 -7.05
CA GLU A 133 4.70 -4.78 -7.31
C GLU A 133 4.60 -5.23 -8.77
N HIS A 134 5.07 -4.41 -9.72
CA HIS A 134 5.10 -4.76 -11.14
C HIS A 134 6.25 -5.71 -11.52
N SER A 135 7.19 -5.91 -10.61
CA SER A 135 8.37 -6.75 -10.80
C SER A 135 8.30 -8.05 -9.99
N ILE A 136 7.24 -8.26 -9.18
CA ILE A 136 7.13 -9.48 -8.38
C ILE A 136 6.88 -10.66 -9.30
N TRP A 137 7.78 -11.64 -9.24
CA TRP A 137 7.55 -12.99 -9.73
C TRP A 137 6.92 -13.85 -8.62
N PRO A 138 5.60 -14.16 -8.66
CA PRO A 138 4.92 -14.83 -7.55
C PRO A 138 5.34 -16.30 -7.36
N GLN A 139 6.01 -16.89 -8.35
CA GLN A 139 6.50 -18.27 -8.29
C GLN A 139 7.96 -18.37 -7.85
N ASP A 140 8.56 -17.28 -7.36
CA ASP A 140 9.87 -17.31 -6.70
C ASP A 140 9.87 -18.37 -5.57
N PRO A 141 10.70 -19.43 -5.67
CA PRO A 141 10.79 -20.47 -4.65
C PRO A 141 11.15 -19.94 -3.26
N GLY A 142 11.82 -18.78 -3.20
CA GLY A 142 12.16 -18.08 -1.96
C GLY A 142 10.96 -17.76 -1.08
N PHE A 143 9.76 -17.54 -1.64
CA PHE A 143 8.53 -17.36 -0.84
C PHE A 143 8.19 -18.60 -0.01
N GLY A 144 8.32 -19.80 -0.61
CA GLY A 144 8.09 -21.06 0.07
C GLY A 144 9.12 -21.32 1.16
N THR A 145 10.40 -21.05 0.89
CA THR A 145 11.47 -21.16 1.88
C THR A 145 11.26 -20.18 3.04
N ALA A 146 10.89 -18.93 2.75
CA ALA A 146 10.58 -17.93 3.77
C ALA A 146 9.37 -18.33 4.63
N LEU A 147 8.34 -18.92 4.02
CA LEU A 147 7.16 -19.42 4.74
C LEU A 147 7.54 -20.58 5.68
N ALA A 148 8.40 -21.50 5.23
CA ALA A 148 8.92 -22.57 6.07
C ALA A 148 9.77 -22.05 7.26
N GLY A 149 10.40 -20.88 7.09
CA GLY A 149 11.07 -20.14 8.17
C GLY A 149 10.13 -19.31 9.07
N GLY A 150 8.81 -19.33 8.81
CA GLY A 150 7.81 -18.64 9.62
C GLY A 150 7.45 -17.22 9.14
N ILE A 151 7.96 -16.74 8.01
CA ILE A 151 7.62 -15.44 7.44
C ILE A 151 6.24 -15.53 6.77
N THR A 152 5.25 -14.83 7.33
CA THR A 152 3.85 -14.88 6.85
C THR A 152 3.41 -13.61 6.14
N SER A 153 4.13 -12.51 6.35
CA SER A 153 3.89 -11.22 5.69
C SER A 153 5.22 -10.52 5.47
N LEU A 154 5.34 -9.80 4.37
CA LEU A 154 6.59 -9.14 4.01
C LEU A 154 6.36 -7.87 3.20
N GLN A 155 7.20 -6.87 3.42
CA GLN A 155 7.28 -5.66 2.60
C GLN A 155 8.38 -5.86 1.56
N ILE A 156 7.96 -6.02 0.30
CA ILE A 156 8.86 -6.07 -0.84
C ILE A 156 9.22 -4.64 -1.25
N LEU A 157 10.52 -4.39 -1.34
CA LEU A 157 11.07 -3.08 -1.64
C LEU A 157 11.95 -3.16 -2.90
N PRO A 158 12.03 -2.08 -3.69
CA PRO A 158 13.19 -1.86 -4.53
C PRO A 158 14.48 -2.02 -3.73
N GLY A 159 15.56 -2.37 -4.42
CA GLY A 159 16.90 -2.45 -3.86
C GLY A 159 17.44 -1.08 -3.48
N SER A 160 18.74 -1.05 -3.19
CA SER A 160 19.40 0.15 -2.65
C SER A 160 20.28 0.88 -3.67
N ALA A 161 20.15 0.59 -4.96
CA ALA A 161 20.96 1.27 -5.97
C ALA A 161 20.59 2.76 -6.02
N ASN A 162 19.31 3.10 -5.96
CA ASN A 162 18.80 4.45 -6.21
C ASN A 162 18.68 5.26 -4.92
N LEU A 163 18.78 6.59 -5.03
CA LEU A 163 18.43 7.52 -3.95
C LEU A 163 16.98 7.33 -3.53
N ILE A 164 16.06 7.37 -4.50
CA ILE A 164 14.66 7.03 -4.34
C ILE A 164 14.37 5.90 -5.34
N GLY A 165 14.21 4.68 -4.84
CA GLY A 165 14.09 3.48 -5.67
C GLY A 165 12.68 3.16 -6.14
N GLY A 166 11.68 3.89 -5.63
CA GLY A 166 10.28 3.69 -5.99
C GLY A 166 9.43 3.12 -4.86
N ARG A 167 8.25 2.67 -5.23
CA ARG A 167 7.19 2.23 -4.32
C ARG A 167 7.37 0.75 -3.94
N GLY A 168 7.34 0.46 -2.65
CA GLY A 168 7.24 -0.89 -2.11
C GLY A 168 5.80 -1.39 -2.00
N VAL A 169 5.64 -2.69 -1.78
CA VAL A 169 4.34 -3.33 -1.58
C VAL A 169 4.41 -4.37 -0.46
N THR A 170 3.37 -4.42 0.36
CA THR A 170 3.24 -5.44 1.41
C THR A 170 2.44 -6.62 0.90
N LEU A 171 2.96 -7.83 1.09
CA LEU A 171 2.35 -9.08 0.68
C LEU A 171 2.03 -9.98 1.89
N LYS A 172 0.98 -10.78 1.76
CA LYS A 172 0.80 -12.04 2.47
C LYS A 172 1.67 -13.09 1.78
N ASN A 173 2.46 -13.82 2.55
CA ASN A 173 3.27 -14.91 2.02
C ASN A 173 2.39 -16.16 1.81
N VAL A 174 1.66 -16.18 0.70
CA VAL A 174 0.77 -17.26 0.29
C VAL A 174 1.03 -17.62 -1.16
N ALA A 175 0.79 -18.87 -1.53
CA ALA A 175 0.87 -19.27 -2.93
C ALA A 175 -0.18 -18.52 -3.75
N SER A 176 0.24 -17.93 -4.86
CA SER A 176 -0.65 -17.30 -5.84
C SER A 176 -0.01 -17.30 -7.23
N THR A 177 -0.84 -17.17 -8.26
CA THR A 177 -0.38 -16.97 -9.63
C THR A 177 -0.12 -15.49 -9.94
N THR A 178 -0.63 -14.56 -9.12
CA THR A 178 -0.49 -13.12 -9.31
C THR A 178 0.00 -12.44 -8.03
N TYR A 179 0.75 -11.34 -8.17
CA TYR A 179 1.14 -10.54 -7.00
C TYR A 179 -0.08 -9.92 -6.29
N GLN A 180 -1.17 -9.60 -7.02
CA GLN A 180 -2.40 -9.06 -6.43
C GLN A 180 -3.08 -10.07 -5.49
N GLY A 181 -2.99 -11.37 -5.81
CA GLY A 181 -3.46 -12.45 -4.95
C GLY A 181 -2.62 -12.62 -3.69
N MET A 182 -1.38 -12.09 -3.67
CA MET A 182 -0.52 -11.99 -2.49
C MET A 182 -0.64 -10.64 -1.78
N LYS A 183 -1.04 -9.56 -2.47
CA LYS A 183 -1.04 -8.18 -1.96
C LYS A 183 -1.87 -8.07 -0.69
N PHE A 184 -1.26 -7.54 0.37
CA PHE A 184 -1.90 -7.42 1.68
C PHE A 184 -3.06 -6.40 1.59
N PRO A 185 -4.31 -6.78 1.88
CA PRO A 185 -5.46 -5.88 1.71
C PRO A 185 -5.33 -4.61 2.56
N GLY A 186 -5.46 -3.45 1.91
CA GLY A 186 -5.45 -2.14 2.59
C GLY A 186 -4.10 -1.73 3.18
N ALA A 187 -3.03 -2.47 2.94
CA ALA A 187 -1.70 -2.08 3.42
C ALA A 187 -1.24 -0.78 2.71
N PRO A 188 -0.66 0.18 3.45
CA PRO A 188 -0.12 1.39 2.84
C PRO A 188 1.12 1.05 2.01
N TRP A 189 1.37 1.85 0.97
CA TRP A 189 2.62 1.75 0.22
C TRP A 189 3.78 2.38 0.97
N GLY A 190 4.96 1.76 0.86
CA GLY A 190 6.22 2.35 1.31
C GLY A 190 6.95 3.05 0.18
N LEU A 191 7.74 4.09 0.50
CA LEU A 191 8.73 4.65 -0.42
C LEU A 191 10.11 4.15 -0.02
N LYS A 192 10.84 3.52 -0.95
CA LYS A 192 12.21 3.09 -0.69
C LYS A 192 13.19 4.21 -1.00
N MET A 193 14.01 4.55 -0.02
CA MET A 193 15.16 5.45 -0.20
C MET A 193 16.43 4.79 0.34
N ALA A 194 17.52 4.85 -0.43
CA ALA A 194 18.83 4.43 0.05
C ALA A 194 19.65 5.66 0.41
N CYS A 195 19.96 5.82 1.70
CA CYS A 195 20.60 7.03 2.26
C CYS A 195 22.14 6.95 2.33
N GLY A 196 22.71 5.81 1.93
CA GLY A 196 24.09 5.45 2.26
C GLY A 196 25.05 5.43 1.09
N GLU A 197 25.96 4.47 1.13
CA GLU A 197 27.06 4.32 0.16
C GLU A 197 26.58 3.84 -1.21
N ASN A 198 25.54 3.01 -1.27
CA ASN A 198 25.13 2.32 -2.48
C ASN A 198 24.84 3.26 -3.67
N PRO A 199 24.06 4.35 -3.53
CA PRO A 199 23.81 5.24 -4.66
C PRO A 199 25.07 5.90 -5.23
N LYS A 200 25.98 6.34 -4.37
CA LYS A 200 27.22 6.96 -4.85
C LYS A 200 28.15 5.98 -5.55
N ARG A 201 28.10 4.70 -5.18
CA ARG A 201 28.85 3.63 -5.84
C ARG A 201 28.26 3.27 -7.20
N VAL A 202 26.93 3.20 -7.30
CA VAL A 202 26.24 2.85 -8.55
C VAL A 202 26.31 3.99 -9.57
N TYR A 203 26.08 5.22 -9.12
CA TYR A 203 25.91 6.38 -10.02
C TYR A 203 27.10 7.32 -10.10
N GLY A 204 28.14 7.15 -9.27
CA GLY A 204 29.28 8.09 -9.24
C GLY A 204 29.96 8.31 -10.59
N GLN A 205 29.93 7.31 -11.47
CA GLN A 205 30.45 7.39 -12.85
C GLN A 205 29.33 7.47 -13.92
N LYS A 206 28.06 7.58 -13.49
CA LYS A 206 26.85 7.58 -14.35
C LYS A 206 26.03 8.86 -14.21
N GLY A 207 26.70 10.01 -14.06
CA GLY A 207 26.03 11.30 -13.88
C GLY A 207 25.68 11.66 -12.43
N GLY A 208 26.05 10.81 -11.47
CA GLY A 208 25.96 11.08 -10.05
C GLY A 208 24.67 10.62 -9.38
N PRO A 209 24.63 10.63 -8.04
CA PRO A 209 25.62 11.27 -7.15
C PRO A 209 26.92 10.48 -7.02
N GLY A 210 28.04 11.18 -6.73
CA GLY A 210 29.35 10.55 -6.45
C GLY A 210 29.80 10.68 -4.99
N THR A 211 29.08 11.47 -4.17
CA THR A 211 29.40 11.74 -2.76
C THR A 211 28.14 11.72 -1.91
N ARG A 212 28.28 11.65 -0.58
CA ARG A 212 27.13 11.77 0.34
C ARG A 212 26.45 13.14 0.25
N MET A 213 27.21 14.21 -0.02
CA MET A 213 26.64 15.54 -0.25
C MET A 213 25.78 15.54 -1.52
N GLY A 214 26.23 14.86 -2.58
CA GLY A 214 25.45 14.64 -3.80
C GLY A 214 24.15 13.86 -3.54
N ASN A 215 24.19 12.82 -2.70
CA ASN A 215 22.97 12.11 -2.30
C ASN A 215 21.95 13.07 -1.65
N VAL A 216 22.41 13.86 -0.66
CA VAL A 216 21.54 14.81 0.07
C VAL A 216 20.97 15.88 -0.86
N ALA A 217 21.77 16.41 -1.79
CA ALA A 217 21.29 17.34 -2.80
C ALA A 217 20.20 16.70 -3.69
N GLY A 218 20.38 15.44 -4.09
CA GLY A 218 19.39 14.69 -4.86
C GLY A 218 18.06 14.48 -4.14
N TYR A 219 18.07 14.09 -2.85
CA TYR A 219 16.82 14.00 -2.07
C TYR A 219 16.13 15.35 -1.97
N ARG A 220 16.90 16.41 -1.68
CA ARG A 220 16.36 17.77 -1.54
C ARG A 220 15.66 18.23 -2.82
N ALA A 221 16.32 18.05 -3.96
CA ALA A 221 15.73 18.38 -5.26
C ALA A 221 14.41 17.60 -5.49
N ALA A 222 14.42 16.28 -5.28
CA ALA A 222 13.22 15.46 -5.47
C ALA A 222 12.04 15.88 -4.57
N PHE A 223 12.30 16.23 -3.31
CA PHE A 223 11.25 16.71 -2.41
C PHE A 223 10.76 18.12 -2.72
N ILE A 224 11.63 19.01 -3.21
CA ILE A 224 11.23 20.33 -3.73
C ILE A 224 10.30 20.15 -4.92
N ASP A 225 10.69 19.32 -5.89
CA ASP A 225 9.87 19.04 -7.08
C ASP A 225 8.49 18.47 -6.70
N ALA A 226 8.46 17.56 -5.72
CA ALA A 226 7.21 17.00 -5.21
C ALA A 226 6.33 18.07 -4.52
N ALA A 227 6.92 18.94 -3.72
CA ALA A 227 6.19 20.04 -3.07
C ALA A 227 5.60 21.02 -4.09
N GLU A 228 6.39 21.41 -5.10
CA GLU A 228 5.92 22.25 -6.20
C GLU A 228 4.81 21.57 -7.00
N TYR A 229 4.94 20.27 -7.28
CA TYR A 229 3.90 19.50 -7.96
C TYR A 229 2.59 19.55 -7.18
N LEU A 230 2.62 19.34 -5.87
CA LEU A 230 1.44 19.40 -5.01
C LEU A 230 0.79 20.78 -5.02
N GLN A 231 1.59 21.86 -4.96
CA GLN A 231 1.08 23.23 -5.05
C GLN A 231 0.41 23.51 -6.39
N LYS A 232 1.05 23.11 -7.51
CA LYS A 232 0.54 23.28 -8.87
C LYS A 232 -0.77 22.51 -9.09
N ASN A 233 -0.94 21.36 -8.42
CA ASN A 233 -2.11 20.48 -8.56
C ASN A 233 -3.14 20.63 -7.43
N ALA A 234 -2.96 21.59 -6.52
CA ALA A 234 -3.93 21.82 -5.44
C ALA A 234 -5.31 22.18 -6.03
N PRO A 235 -6.42 21.71 -5.44
CA PRO A 235 -7.76 22.04 -5.90
C PRO A 235 -7.94 23.57 -5.91
N LYS A 236 -8.07 24.16 -7.10
CA LYS A 236 -8.34 25.59 -7.20
C LYS A 236 -9.72 25.84 -6.60
N ARG A 237 -9.78 26.69 -5.57
CA ARG A 237 -11.05 27.11 -4.97
C ARG A 237 -11.92 27.70 -6.08
N ARG A 238 -13.04 27.05 -6.40
CA ARG A 238 -14.02 27.60 -7.35
C ARG A 238 -14.43 28.97 -6.83
N GLN A 239 -14.08 30.03 -7.55
CA GLN A 239 -14.71 31.31 -7.26
C GLN A 239 -16.21 31.14 -7.51
N PRO A 240 -17.06 31.60 -6.59
CA PRO A 240 -18.49 31.60 -6.84
C PRO A 240 -18.72 32.38 -8.14
N ARG A 241 -19.36 31.75 -9.14
CA ARG A 241 -19.85 32.49 -10.31
C ARG A 241 -20.78 33.55 -9.74
N SER A 242 -20.44 34.83 -9.90
CA SER A 242 -21.36 35.91 -9.56
C SER A 242 -22.68 35.63 -10.27
N ALA A 243 -23.75 35.50 -9.49
CA ALA A 243 -25.08 35.50 -10.06
C ALA A 243 -25.28 36.87 -10.74
N ILE A 244 -25.70 36.83 -12.00
CA ILE A 244 -25.99 37.99 -12.83
C ILE A 244 -27.19 38.75 -12.24
N GLY A 245 -27.11 40.08 -12.09
CA GLY A 245 -28.29 40.89 -11.73
C GLY A 245 -28.03 42.40 -11.62
N GLY A 246 -28.47 43.13 -12.65
CA GLY A 246 -29.21 44.42 -12.55
C GLY A 246 -28.68 45.57 -11.69
N ALA A 247 -28.28 46.65 -12.39
CA ALA A 247 -28.41 48.07 -12.07
C ALA A 247 -28.28 48.57 -10.61
N ALA A 248 -27.26 49.39 -10.34
CA ALA A 248 -27.46 50.77 -9.88
C ALA A 248 -26.15 51.58 -9.83
N ALA A 249 -26.25 52.80 -10.37
CA ALA A 249 -25.57 54.04 -9.99
C ALA A 249 -24.04 54.16 -10.12
N ALA A 250 -23.67 55.01 -11.07
CA ALA A 250 -22.39 55.71 -11.11
C ALA A 250 -22.14 56.47 -9.81
N THR A 251 -20.93 56.38 -9.28
CA THR A 251 -20.30 57.49 -8.58
C THR A 251 -18.81 57.48 -8.88
N THR A 252 -18.41 58.49 -9.63
CA THR A 252 -17.03 58.91 -9.87
C THR A 252 -16.36 59.34 -8.56
N THR A 253 -15.24 58.73 -8.22
CA THR A 253 -14.15 59.42 -7.50
C THR A 253 -12.81 58.90 -8.01
N ALA A 254 -12.01 59.85 -8.48
CA ALA A 254 -10.67 59.68 -9.00
C ALA A 254 -9.61 59.63 -7.88
N ALA A 255 -8.41 59.16 -8.26
CA ALA A 255 -7.10 59.24 -7.59
C ALA A 255 -6.89 58.33 -6.36
N ALA A 256 -5.74 57.69 -6.13
CA ALA A 256 -4.39 57.92 -6.65
C ALA A 256 -3.56 56.61 -6.62
N MET A 257 -2.57 56.53 -7.52
CA MET A 257 -1.42 55.62 -7.35
C MET A 257 -0.55 56.09 -6.18
N PRO A 258 0.29 55.19 -5.65
CA PRO A 258 1.71 55.50 -5.78
C PRO A 258 2.53 54.33 -6.34
N ALA A 259 3.52 54.71 -7.12
CA ALA A 259 4.63 53.88 -7.56
C ALA A 259 5.75 53.85 -6.52
N ALA A 260 6.62 52.85 -6.69
CA ALA A 260 8.00 52.72 -6.19
C ALA A 260 8.14 52.44 -4.67
N SER A 261 9.15 51.74 -4.16
CA SER A 261 10.47 51.43 -4.67
C SER A 261 11.07 50.24 -3.91
N VAL A 262 11.86 49.47 -4.65
CA VAL A 262 13.12 48.81 -4.26
C VAL A 262 13.72 49.25 -2.92
N THR A 263 14.00 48.24 -2.09
CA THR A 263 15.31 47.94 -1.48
C THR A 263 15.47 46.43 -1.43
#